data_AF-K9W8R0-F1
#
_entry.id   AF-K9W8R0-F1
#
_cell.length_a   1.000
_cell.length_b   1.000
_cell.length_c   1.000
_cell.angle_alpha   90.00
_cell.angle_beta   90.00
_cell.angle_gamma   90.00
#
_symmetry.space_group_name_H-M   'P 1'
#
loop_
_entity.id
_entity.type
_entity.pdbx_description
1 polymer ?
#
loop_
_entity_poly.entity_id
_entity_poly.type
_entity_poly.pdbx_seq_one_letter_code
_entity_poly.pdbx_strand_id
1 'polypeptide(L)' 'MSLKLRADCEHGGLTIMSSSDFIETLQWTTEAKAMLKNIPYFVRVQARKRIEQLAREAELDVVTPEIVEQARAEFGQ' A
#
# COMPACT_ATOMS: atom_id res chain seq x y z
N MET A 1 13.15 25.81 -50.21
CA MET A 1 13.25 27.05 -49.42
C MET A 1 11.85 27.36 -48.91
N SER A 2 11.68 27.51 -47.59
CA SER A 2 10.51 28.14 -46.95
C SER A 2 9.15 27.45 -47.21
N LEU A 3 8.49 26.85 -46.22
CA LEU A 3 7.88 27.59 -45.12
C LEU A 3 7.55 26.58 -44.01
N LYS A 4 8.17 26.77 -42.84
CA LYS A 4 7.78 26.13 -41.59
C LYS A 4 6.41 26.69 -41.19
N LEU A 5 5.34 25.92 -41.35
CA LEU A 5 4.08 26.24 -40.69
C LEU A 5 4.22 25.85 -39.22
N ARG A 6 4.36 26.89 -38.40
CA ARG A 6 4.44 26.82 -36.95
C ARG A 6 3.02 26.61 -36.43
N ALA A 7 2.72 25.39 -36.01
CA ALA A 7 1.55 25.12 -35.18
C ALA A 7 1.87 25.56 -33.75
N ASP A 8 1.27 26.68 -33.36
CA ASP A 8 0.99 26.97 -31.96
C ASP A 8 -0.04 25.94 -31.47
N CYS A 9 0.29 25.21 -30.41
CA CYS A 9 -0.68 24.46 -29.64
C CYS A 9 -0.26 24.51 -28.17
N GLU A 10 -0.90 25.42 -27.45
CA GLU A 10 -0.94 25.49 -25.99
C GLU A 10 -1.15 24.10 -25.40
N HIS A 11 -0.18 23.61 -24.63
CA HIS A 11 -0.44 22.61 -23.61
C HIS A 11 -0.51 23.32 -22.26
N GLY A 12 -1.66 23.98 -22.05
CA GLY A 12 -2.15 24.24 -20.72
C GLY A 12 -2.49 22.93 -20.03
N GLY A 13 -1.98 22.79 -18.81
CA GLY A 13 -2.59 21.95 -17.77
C GLY A 13 -2.44 20.45 -17.93
N LEU A 14 -1.35 19.89 -17.39
CA LEU A 14 -1.44 18.59 -16.75
C LEU A 14 -1.05 18.74 -15.27
N THR A 15 -2.10 18.74 -14.46
CA THR A 15 -2.18 18.49 -13.02
C THR A 15 -0.90 17.98 -12.38
N ILE A 16 -0.41 18.75 -11.40
CA ILE A 16 0.42 18.23 -10.32
C ILE A 16 -0.39 17.15 -9.61
N MET A 17 -0.25 15.89 -10.02
CA MET A 17 -0.64 14.77 -9.17
C MET A 17 0.65 14.24 -8.56
N SER A 18 0.91 14.76 -7.36
CA SER A 18 2.11 14.54 -6.57
C SER A 18 2.52 13.07 -6.53
N SER A 19 3.79 12.83 -6.85
CA SER A 19 4.47 11.54 -6.97
C SER A 19 4.68 10.80 -5.64
N SER A 20 3.77 10.89 -4.65
CA SER A 20 4.12 10.47 -3.28
C SER A 20 3.10 9.63 -2.51
N ASP A 21 2.03 9.15 -3.14
CA ASP A 21 1.05 8.26 -2.48
C ASP A 21 0.94 6.88 -3.12
N PHE A 22 1.96 6.41 -3.86
CA PHE A 22 2.09 4.99 -4.20
C PHE A 22 2.60 4.17 -3.00
N ILE A 23 2.10 4.50 -1.81
CA ILE A 23 2.08 3.52 -0.72
C ILE A 23 0.98 2.56 -1.14
N GLU A 24 1.35 1.44 -1.76
CA GLU A 24 0.49 0.28 -1.95
C GLU A 24 0.09 -0.25 -0.56
N THR A 25 -0.72 0.51 0.17
CA THR A 25 -1.30 0.05 1.42
C THR A 25 -2.31 -1.00 1.04
N LEU A 26 -1.97 -2.27 1.26
CA LEU A 26 -2.92 -3.39 1.16
C LEU A 26 -4.22 -3.02 1.87
N GLN A 27 -5.36 -3.47 1.35
CA GLN A 27 -6.65 -3.18 1.96
C GLN A 27 -6.80 -3.95 3.26
N TRP A 28 -6.96 -3.27 4.40
CA TRP A 28 -7.10 -3.95 5.69
C TRP A 28 -8.56 -4.10 6.09
N THR A 29 -8.98 -5.33 6.38
CA THR A 29 -10.29 -5.61 6.98
C THR A 29 -10.39 -5.05 8.41
N THR A 30 -11.61 -4.77 8.86
CA THR A 30 -11.86 -4.27 10.22
C THR A 30 -11.37 -5.25 11.29
N GLU A 31 -11.55 -6.55 11.04
CA GLU A 31 -11.09 -7.64 11.90
C GLU A 31 -9.56 -7.66 12.00
N ALA A 32 -8.86 -7.61 10.87
CA ALA A 32 -7.40 -7.51 10.81
C ALA A 32 -6.87 -6.29 11.58
N LYS A 33 -7.51 -5.12 11.43
CA LYS A 33 -7.14 -3.90 12.18
C LYS A 33 -7.37 -4.07 13.68
N ALA A 34 -8.43 -4.74 14.11
CA ALA A 34 -8.70 -5.00 15.52
C ALA A 34 -7.64 -5.93 16.14
N MET A 35 -7.23 -6.96 15.41
CA MET A 35 -6.14 -7.84 15.84
C MET A 35 -4.80 -7.10 15.93
N LEU A 36 -4.47 -6.24 14.95
CA LEU A 36 -3.26 -5.43 14.98
C LEU A 36 -3.24 -4.42 16.14
N LYS A 37 -4.41 -3.95 16.61
CA LYS A 37 -4.51 -3.06 17.79
C LYS A 37 -4.22 -3.77 19.10
N ASN A 38 -4.51 -5.07 19.21
CA ASN A 38 -4.20 -5.88 20.39
C ASN A 38 -2.69 -6.14 20.53
N ILE A 39 -1.94 -6.04 19.44
CA ILE A 39 -0.49 -6.20 19.42
C ILE A 39 0.19 -4.94 20.02
N PRO A 40 1.17 -5.10 20.92
CA PRO A 40 1.93 -3.98 21.48
C PRO A 40 2.56 -3.09 20.40
N TYR A 41 2.71 -1.80 20.67
CA TYR A 41 3.12 -0.81 19.65
C TYR A 41 4.49 -1.12 19.01
N PHE A 42 5.43 -1.68 19.78
CA PHE A 42 6.79 -1.97 19.32
C PHE A 42 6.84 -3.11 18.30
N VAL A 43 6.04 -4.16 18.51
CA VAL A 43 5.90 -5.26 17.54
C VAL A 43 4.92 -4.94 16.42
N ARG A 44 4.06 -3.91 16.55
CA ARG A 44 3.08 -3.55 15.52
C ARG A 44 3.71 -3.25 14.15
N VAL A 45 4.88 -2.61 14.13
CA VAL A 45 5.62 -2.31 12.88
C VAL A 45 6.15 -3.59 12.23
N GLN A 46 6.68 -4.51 13.04
CA GLN A 46 7.17 -5.82 12.60
C GLN A 46 6.01 -6.70 12.09
N ALA A 47 4.94 -6.79 12.87
CA ALA A 47 3.73 -7.52 12.54
C ALA A 47 3.13 -7.00 11.24
N ARG A 48 2.96 -5.67 11.08
CA ARG A 48 2.44 -5.08 9.85
C ARG A 48 3.26 -5.48 8.62
N LYS A 49 4.60 -5.36 8.68
CA LYS A 49 5.49 -5.76 7.58
C LYS A 49 5.34 -7.24 7.22
N ARG A 50 5.24 -8.11 8.23
CA ARG A 50 5.02 -9.54 7.99
C ARG A 50 3.68 -9.83 7.36
N ILE A 51 2.63 -9.16 7.83
CA ILE A 51 1.29 -9.28 7.27
C ILE A 51 1.27 -8.82 5.81
N GLU A 52 1.93 -7.70 5.51
CA GLU A 52 2.05 -7.18 4.14
C GLU A 52 2.81 -8.17 3.24
N GLN A 53 3.86 -8.80 3.76
CA GLN A 53 4.62 -9.83 3.07
C GLN A 53 3.78 -11.08 2.79
N LEU A 54 3.09 -11.61 3.80
CA LEU A 54 2.23 -12.80 3.68
C LEU A 54 1.07 -12.56 2.72
N ALA A 55 0.45 -11.38 2.75
CA ALA A 55 -0.61 -11.02 1.80
C ALA A 55 -0.07 -10.97 0.36
N ARG A 56 1.12 -10.42 0.14
CA ARG A 56 1.78 -10.42 -1.18
C ARG A 56 2.18 -11.82 -1.63
N GLU A 57 2.63 -12.69 -0.73
CA GLU A 57 2.93 -14.11 -1.02
C GLU A 57 1.66 -14.90 -1.36
N ALA A 58 0.54 -14.56 -0.72
CA ALA A 58 -0.76 -15.13 -1.01
C ALA A 58 -1.45 -14.48 -2.25
N GLU A 59 -0.79 -13.53 -2.92
CA GLU A 59 -1.34 -12.76 -4.04
C GLU A 59 -2.67 -12.06 -3.69
N LEU A 60 -2.82 -11.68 -2.41
CA LEU A 60 -3.98 -10.99 -1.87
C LEU A 60 -3.72 -9.49 -1.78
N ASP A 61 -4.62 -8.70 -2.36
CA ASP A 61 -4.62 -7.24 -2.18
C ASP A 61 -5.26 -6.82 -0.85
N VAL A 62 -5.96 -7.75 -0.18
CA VAL A 62 -6.69 -7.54 1.06
C VAL A 62 -6.10 -8.36 2.22
N VAL A 63 -5.76 -7.68 3.30
CA VAL A 63 -5.35 -8.28 4.57
C VAL A 63 -6.58 -8.78 5.33
N THR A 64 -6.70 -10.09 5.37
CA THR A 64 -7.70 -10.82 6.16
C THR A 64 -7.19 -11.08 7.59
N PRO A 65 -8.10 -11.32 8.56
CA PRO A 65 -7.70 -11.66 9.93
C PRO A 65 -6.85 -12.93 10.02
N GLU A 66 -7.00 -13.89 9.10
CA GLU A 66 -6.14 -15.09 9.01
C GLU A 66 -4.67 -14.75 8.80
N ILE A 67 -4.35 -13.79 7.93
CA ILE A 67 -2.96 -13.38 7.69
C ILE A 67 -2.39 -12.67 8.93
N VAL A 68 -3.22 -11.84 9.59
CA VAL A 68 -2.83 -11.19 10.86
C VAL A 68 -2.59 -12.22 11.94
N GLU A 69 -3.41 -13.26 12.00
CA GLU A 69 -3.26 -14.38 12.92
C GLU A 69 -1.97 -15.17 12.67
N GLN A 70 -1.67 -15.49 11.42
CA GLN A 70 -0.43 -16.18 11.06
C GLN A 70 0.80 -15.35 11.46
N ALA A 71 0.81 -14.07 11.15
CA ALA A 71 1.89 -13.18 11.60
C ALA A 71 1.97 -13.11 13.12
N ARG A 72 0.83 -13.01 13.84
CA ARG A 72 0.82 -12.96 15.30
C ARG A 72 1.43 -14.22 15.92
N ALA A 73 1.18 -15.38 15.32
CA ALA A 73 1.72 -16.66 15.79
C ALA A 73 3.24 -16.73 15.65
N GLU A 74 3.83 -16.11 14.62
CA GLU A 74 5.29 -16.00 14.47
C GLU A 74 5.94 -15.08 15.50
N PHE A 75 5.25 -14.05 15.99
CA PHE A 75 5.82 -13.07 16.96
C PHE A 75 5.48 -13.34 18.43
N GLY A 76 4.50 -14.21 18.71
CA GLY A 76 3.90 -14.40 20.02
C GLY A 76 4.53 -15.46 20.91
N GLN A 77 5.85 -15.66 20.85
CA GLN A 77 6.58 -16.53 21.78
C GLN A 77 7.23 -15.73 22.92
#